data_AF-A0A0K6IU62-F1
#
_entry.id   AF-A0A0K6IU62-F1
#
_cell.length_a   1.000
_cell.length_b   1.000
_cell.length_c   1.000
_cell.angle_alpha   90.00
_cell.angle_beta   90.00
_cell.angle_gamma   90.00
#
_symmetry.space_group_name_H-M   'P 1'
#
loop_
_entity.id
_entity.type
_entity.pdbx_description
1 polymer ?
#
loop_
_entity_poly.entity_id
_entity_poly.type
_entity_poly.pdbx_seq_one_letter_code
_entity_poly.pdbx_strand_id
1 'polypeptide(L)'
;MAPRSWKKIQPNSLRHAMELCLEHARVKRNLSVDRIADNMGLASKWTLYKWLENGRMPAILIRPFEHACGIEFMTQYLATSGHKLVIAIPAGRKADSTDVNELQGTFSEAMGLLIRFYQGKSEAEETIGSLTKIMSDIAWHRENVSKTLTPELALFDDS
;
A
#
# COMPACT_ATOMS: atom_id res chain seq x y z
N MET A 1 -19.30 3.59 16.06
CA MET A 1 -18.86 3.72 14.65
C MET A 1 -18.08 2.45 14.31
N ALA A 2 -18.56 1.65 13.35
CA ALA A 2 -17.95 0.36 13.03
C ALA A 2 -16.48 0.53 12.57
N PRO A 3 -15.58 -0.41 12.86
CA PRO A 3 -14.17 -0.30 12.47
C PRO A 3 -14.07 -0.25 10.94
N ARG A 4 -13.66 0.91 10.42
CA ARG A 4 -13.49 1.12 8.99
C ARG A 4 -12.32 0.26 8.48
N SER A 5 -12.59 -0.61 7.50
CA SER A 5 -11.58 -1.50 6.91
C SER A 5 -10.73 -0.76 5.88
N TRP A 6 -9.64 -0.14 6.33
CA TRP A 6 -8.75 0.68 5.51
C TRP A 6 -8.17 -0.06 4.30
N LYS A 7 -8.00 -1.39 4.38
CA LYS A 7 -7.49 -2.22 3.28
C LYS A 7 -8.46 -2.37 2.10
N LYS A 8 -9.76 -2.17 2.31
CA LYS A 8 -10.79 -2.34 1.28
C LYS A 8 -11.16 -1.02 0.57
N ILE A 9 -10.70 0.11 1.09
CA ILE A 9 -11.10 1.42 0.59
C ILE A 9 -10.23 1.78 -0.61
N GLN A 10 -10.88 2.24 -1.66
CA GLN A 10 -10.22 2.74 -2.85
C GLN A 10 -10.54 4.23 -3.03
N PRO A 11 -9.53 5.10 -3.15
CA PRO A 11 -9.72 6.51 -3.47
C PRO A 11 -10.25 6.68 -4.91
N ASN A 12 -11.14 7.64 -5.12
CA ASN A 12 -11.76 7.93 -6.42
C ASN A 12 -11.26 9.26 -7.04
N SER A 13 -10.54 10.07 -6.27
CA SER A 13 -9.93 11.33 -6.69
C SER A 13 -8.71 11.60 -5.82
N LEU A 14 -7.79 12.45 -6.29
CA LEU A 14 -6.61 12.83 -5.51
C LEU A 14 -7.00 13.52 -4.20
N ARG A 15 -8.04 14.35 -4.23
CA ARG A 15 -8.60 14.99 -3.03
C ARG A 15 -9.18 13.95 -2.06
N HIS A 16 -9.98 13.01 -2.55
CA HIS A 16 -10.52 11.95 -1.70
C HIS A 16 -9.40 11.07 -1.10
N ALA A 17 -8.33 10.79 -1.86
CA ALA A 17 -7.15 10.11 -1.34
C ALA A 17 -6.51 10.88 -0.17
N MET A 18 -6.35 12.20 -0.30
CA MET A 18 -5.85 13.05 0.77
C MET A 18 -6.75 13.05 2.00
N GLU A 19 -8.07 13.14 1.81
CA GLU A 19 -9.06 13.09 2.90
C GLU A 19 -9.00 11.75 3.65
N LEU A 20 -8.86 10.63 2.92
CA LEU A 20 -8.70 9.30 3.51
C LEU A 20 -7.39 9.16 4.29
N CYS A 21 -6.27 9.74 3.79
CA CYS A 21 -5.01 9.78 4.51
C CYS A 21 -5.14 10.54 5.84
N LEU A 22 -5.80 11.71 5.84
CA LEU A 22 -6.04 12.50 7.05
C LEU A 22 -6.96 11.78 8.03
N GLU A 23 -8.03 11.16 7.54
CA GLU A 23 -8.94 10.39 8.37
C GLU A 23 -8.25 9.18 9.01
N HIS A 24 -7.39 8.48 8.25
CA HIS A 24 -6.56 7.40 8.77
C HIS A 24 -5.63 7.90 9.87
N ALA A 25 -4.93 9.01 9.64
CA ALA A 25 -4.04 9.62 10.62
C ALA A 25 -4.77 9.99 11.91
N ARG A 26 -5.99 10.55 11.79
CA ARG A 26 -6.84 10.90 12.93
C ARG A 26 -7.30 9.65 13.70
N VAL A 27 -7.82 8.64 13.01
CA VAL A 27 -8.44 7.47 13.65
C VAL A 27 -7.40 6.49 14.19
N LYS A 28 -6.29 6.27 13.49
CA LYS A 28 -5.28 5.26 13.84
C LYS A 28 -4.08 5.81 14.60
N ARG A 29 -3.70 7.06 14.35
CA ARG A 29 -2.51 7.68 14.95
C ARG A 29 -2.84 8.82 15.90
N ASN A 30 -4.12 9.20 16.02
CA ASN A 30 -4.58 10.34 16.82
C ASN A 30 -3.83 11.65 16.49
N LEU A 31 -3.52 11.86 15.21
CA LEU A 31 -2.81 13.05 14.74
C LEU A 31 -3.80 14.11 14.27
N SER A 32 -3.57 15.36 14.67
CA SER A 32 -4.24 16.53 14.10
C SER A 32 -3.56 16.96 12.79
N VAL A 33 -4.27 17.74 11.97
CA VAL A 33 -3.72 18.31 10.73
C VAL A 33 -2.49 19.16 11.03
N ASP A 34 -2.49 19.91 12.13
CA ASP A 34 -1.36 20.69 12.63
C ASP A 34 -0.12 19.80 12.81
N ARG A 35 -0.27 18.69 13.53
CA ARG A 35 0.84 17.77 13.79
C ARG A 35 1.34 17.05 12.53
N ILE A 36 0.45 16.81 11.56
CA ILE A 36 0.83 16.27 10.26
C ILE A 36 1.68 17.30 9.50
N ALA A 37 1.26 18.56 9.49
CA ALA A 37 2.02 19.64 8.85
C ALA A 37 3.42 19.81 9.48
N ASP A 38 3.51 19.72 10.81
CA ASP A 38 4.79 19.76 11.53
C ASP A 38 5.69 18.57 11.16
N ASN A 39 5.13 17.35 11.13
CA ASN A 39 5.86 16.14 10.72
C ASN A 39 6.35 16.21 9.26
N MET A 40 5.66 16.96 8.41
CA MET A 40 6.06 17.22 7.03
C MET A 40 7.11 18.35 6.90
N GLY A 41 7.43 19.05 8.00
CA GLY A 41 8.33 20.20 7.99
C GLY A 41 7.72 21.44 7.30
N LEU A 42 6.39 21.56 7.28
CA LEU A 42 5.73 22.72 6.68
C LEU A 42 5.79 23.92 7.63
N ALA A 43 6.04 25.11 7.08
CA ALA A 43 6.03 26.36 7.84
C ALA A 43 4.63 26.72 8.39
N SER A 44 3.55 26.19 7.78
CA SER A 44 2.19 26.45 8.22
C SER A 44 1.22 25.35 7.77
N LYS A 45 0.32 24.96 8.68
CA LYS A 45 -0.80 24.04 8.39
C LYS A 45 -1.77 24.56 7.32
N TRP A 46 -1.86 25.88 7.13
CA TRP A 46 -2.76 26.47 6.14
C TRP A 46 -2.38 26.06 4.72
N THR A 47 -1.10 25.81 4.48
CA THR A 47 -0.60 25.27 3.21
C THR A 47 -1.22 23.90 2.92
N LEU A 48 -1.29 23.02 3.93
CA LEU A 48 -1.89 21.69 3.79
C LEU A 48 -3.40 21.77 3.54
N TYR A 49 -4.11 22.68 4.23
CA TYR A 49 -5.54 22.92 3.95
C TYR A 49 -5.77 23.40 2.52
N LYS A 50 -4.92 24.31 2.02
CA LYS A 50 -5.04 24.81 0.64
C LYS A 50 -4.82 23.71 -0.39
N TRP A 51 -3.86 22.80 -0.15
CA TRP A 51 -3.66 21.63 -1.00
C TRP A 51 -4.82 20.65 -0.92
N LEU A 52 -5.42 20.46 0.25
CA LEU A 52 -6.59 19.59 0.43
C LEU A 52 -7.81 20.14 -0.32
N GLU A 53 -8.02 21.45 -0.27
CA GLU A 53 -9.13 22.13 -0.94
C GLU A 53 -9.10 21.93 -2.46
N ASN A 54 -7.93 22.16 -3.07
CA ASN A 54 -7.77 22.14 -4.53
C ASN A 54 -7.19 20.82 -5.10
N GLY A 55 -6.75 19.90 -4.24
CA GLY A 55 -6.10 18.64 -4.63
C GLY A 55 -4.71 18.80 -5.24
N ARG A 56 -4.05 19.96 -5.10
CA ARG A 56 -2.76 20.28 -5.76
C ARG A 56 -1.61 20.29 -4.77
N MET A 57 -1.27 19.11 -4.25
CA MET A 57 -0.04 18.94 -3.47
C MET A 57 1.18 18.85 -4.41
N PRO A 58 2.30 19.54 -4.11
CA PRO A 58 3.55 19.33 -4.82
C PRO A 58 3.99 17.86 -4.78
N ALA A 59 4.38 17.29 -5.93
CA ALA A 59 4.71 15.86 -6.04
C ALA A 59 5.77 15.39 -5.03
N ILE A 60 6.78 16.24 -4.76
CA ILE A 60 7.84 15.99 -3.77
C ILE A 60 7.32 15.81 -2.33
N LEU A 61 6.12 16.31 -2.02
CA LEU A 61 5.52 16.24 -0.69
C LEU A 61 4.51 15.11 -0.52
N ILE A 62 4.18 14.38 -1.59
CA ILE A 62 3.27 13.24 -1.53
C ILE A 62 3.80 12.17 -0.56
N ARG A 63 5.08 11.79 -0.71
CA ARG A 63 5.70 10.79 0.17
C ARG A 63 5.80 11.24 1.64
N PRO A 64 6.32 12.45 1.95
CA PRO A 64 6.28 12.98 3.32
C PRO A 64 4.88 13.00 3.93
N PHE A 65 3.86 13.40 3.17
CA PHE A 65 2.47 13.44 3.62
C PHE A 65 1.93 12.05 3.95
N GLU A 66 2.06 11.10 3.02
CA GLU A 66 1.61 9.71 3.21
C GLU A 66 2.34 9.04 4.37
N HIS A 67 3.64 9.28 4.53
CA HIS A 67 4.44 8.79 5.66
C HIS A 67 3.94 9.36 6.99
N ALA A 68 3.65 10.67 7.06
CA ALA A 68 3.07 11.31 8.24
C ALA A 68 1.68 10.74 8.56
N CYS A 69 0.87 10.42 7.54
CA CYS A 69 -0.45 9.82 7.71
C CYS A 69 -0.42 8.30 8.02
N GLY A 70 0.66 7.62 7.62
CA GLY A 70 0.87 6.18 7.77
C GLY A 70 0.08 5.32 6.79
N ILE A 71 -0.34 5.88 5.65
CA ILE A 71 -1.05 5.15 4.58
C ILE A 71 -0.84 5.83 3.23
N GLU A 72 -0.80 5.04 2.16
CA GLU A 72 -0.35 5.46 0.82
C GLU A 72 -1.50 5.61 -0.20
N PHE A 73 -2.62 6.24 0.18
CA PHE A 73 -3.78 6.35 -0.73
C PHE A 73 -3.53 7.28 -1.93
N MET A 74 -2.67 8.30 -1.83
CA MET A 74 -2.39 9.18 -2.97
C MET A 74 -1.58 8.44 -4.03
N THR A 75 -0.54 7.71 -3.63
CA THR A 75 0.27 6.85 -4.49
C THR A 75 -0.59 5.75 -5.11
N GLN A 76 -1.47 5.13 -4.32
CA GLN A 76 -2.42 4.15 -4.82
C GLN A 76 -3.34 4.74 -5.89
N TYR A 77 -3.93 5.92 -5.65
CA TYR A 77 -4.78 6.61 -6.63
C TYR A 77 -4.04 6.98 -7.92
N LEU A 78 -2.82 7.52 -7.81
CA LEU A 78 -2.02 7.93 -8.96
C LEU A 78 -1.66 6.73 -9.84
N ALA A 79 -1.37 5.59 -9.24
CA ALA A 79 -1.12 4.37 -9.99
C ALA A 79 -2.39 3.78 -10.60
N THR A 80 -3.49 3.67 -9.84
CA THR A 80 -4.73 3.08 -10.36
C THR A 80 -5.37 3.93 -11.46
N SER A 81 -5.28 5.26 -11.37
CA SER A 81 -5.70 6.17 -12.45
C SER A 81 -4.87 6.01 -13.73
N GLY A 82 -3.63 5.54 -13.61
CA GLY A 82 -2.78 5.14 -14.75
C GLY A 82 -2.92 3.67 -15.17
N HIS A 83 -3.95 2.95 -14.68
CA HIS A 83 -4.12 1.50 -14.87
C HIS A 83 -2.90 0.68 -14.43
N LYS A 84 -2.19 1.14 -13.40
CA LYS A 84 -1.07 0.43 -12.77
C LYS A 84 -1.52 -0.16 -11.43
N LEU A 85 -0.92 -1.29 -11.08
CA LEU A 85 -1.09 -1.93 -9.78
C LEU A 85 0.09 -1.54 -8.88
N VAL A 86 -0.21 -1.08 -7.67
CA VAL A 86 0.79 -0.86 -6.61
C VAL A 86 0.72 -2.02 -5.65
N ILE A 87 1.89 -2.54 -5.32
CA ILE A 87 2.05 -3.62 -4.36
C ILE A 87 2.96 -3.10 -3.27
N ALA A 88 2.50 -3.18 -2.02
CA ALA A 88 3.35 -2.91 -0.87
C ALA A 88 4.35 -4.05 -0.74
N ILE A 89 5.62 -3.77 -1.01
CA ILE A 89 6.70 -4.72 -0.87
C ILE A 89 7.15 -4.70 0.60
N PRO A 90 7.01 -5.79 1.36
CA PRO A 90 7.43 -5.82 2.76
C PRO A 90 8.93 -5.79 2.92
N ALA A 91 9.37 -5.22 4.04
CA ALA A 91 10.77 -5.29 4.44
C ALA A 91 11.14 -6.74 4.68
N GLY A 92 12.10 -7.23 3.89
CA GLY A 92 12.39 -8.65 3.80
C GLY A 92 12.63 -9.34 5.14
N ARG A 93 11.84 -10.38 5.39
CA ARG A 93 12.07 -11.38 6.44
C ARG A 93 12.78 -12.57 5.76
N LYS A 94 13.61 -13.30 6.50
CA LYS A 94 14.14 -14.60 6.02
C LYS A 94 12.96 -15.49 5.63
N ALA A 95 12.85 -15.78 4.33
CA ALA A 95 11.89 -16.73 3.79
C ALA A 95 12.39 -18.15 4.06
N ASP A 96 11.52 -19.04 4.52
CA ASP A 96 11.83 -20.46 4.69
C ASP A 96 11.18 -21.33 3.59
N SER A 97 11.38 -22.65 3.65
CA SER A 97 10.73 -23.58 2.72
C SER A 97 9.21 -23.61 2.86
N THR A 98 8.68 -23.20 4.02
CA THR A 98 7.24 -23.09 4.29
C THR A 98 6.64 -21.95 3.47
N ASP A 99 7.30 -20.79 3.46
CA ASP A 99 6.86 -19.60 2.72
C ASP A 99 6.79 -19.86 1.20
N VAL A 100 7.75 -20.62 0.65
CA VAL A 100 7.75 -21.00 -0.78
C VAL A 100 6.62 -21.99 -1.10
N ASN A 101 6.34 -22.94 -0.21
CA ASN A 101 5.22 -23.88 -0.38
C ASN A 101 3.86 -23.17 -0.29
N GLU A 102 3.72 -22.18 0.60
CA GLU A 102 2.51 -21.36 0.71
C GLU A 102 2.29 -20.52 -0.56
N LEU A 103 3.37 -19.96 -1.14
CA LEU A 103 3.32 -19.30 -2.44
C LEU A 103 2.83 -20.25 -3.54
N GLN A 104 3.37 -21.47 -3.60
CA GLN A 104 2.94 -22.46 -4.59
C GLN A 104 1.44 -22.80 -4.46
N GLY A 105 0.94 -22.94 -3.22
CA GLY A 105 -0.47 -23.16 -2.93
C GLY A 105 -1.34 -22.01 -3.43
N THR A 106 -0.98 -20.78 -3.05
CA THR A 106 -1.69 -19.56 -3.47
C THR A 106 -1.64 -19.39 -5.00
N PHE A 107 -0.52 -19.71 -5.63
CA PHE A 107 -0.36 -19.68 -7.09
C PHE A 107 -1.31 -20.64 -7.80
N SER A 108 -1.34 -21.89 -7.32
CA SER A 108 -2.20 -22.94 -7.89
C SER A 108 -3.68 -22.59 -7.74
N GLU A 109 -4.06 -21.99 -6.62
CA GLU A 109 -5.43 -21.56 -6.35
C GLU A 109 -5.90 -20.47 -7.32
N ALA A 110 -5.13 -19.39 -7.50
CA ALA A 110 -5.58 -18.36 -8.44
C ALA A 110 -5.51 -18.81 -9.89
N MET A 111 -4.56 -19.68 -10.25
CA MET A 111 -4.58 -20.31 -11.58
C MET A 111 -5.87 -21.10 -11.80
N GLY A 112 -6.32 -21.84 -10.77
CA GLY A 112 -7.60 -22.53 -10.79
C GLY A 112 -8.80 -21.59 -10.90
N LEU A 113 -8.80 -20.45 -10.20
CA LEU A 113 -9.83 -19.41 -10.34
C LEU A 113 -9.81 -18.77 -11.73
N LEU A 114 -8.63 -18.47 -12.27
CA LEU A 114 -8.47 -17.88 -13.60
C LEU A 114 -9.01 -18.80 -14.70
N ILE A 115 -8.69 -20.09 -14.63
CA ILE A 115 -9.23 -21.09 -15.56
C ILE A 115 -10.77 -21.14 -15.44
N ARG A 116 -11.31 -21.18 -14.21
CA ARG A 116 -12.76 -21.18 -13.98
C ARG A 116 -13.44 -19.92 -14.50
N PHE A 117 -12.82 -18.76 -14.31
CA PHE A 117 -13.31 -17.47 -14.78
C PHE A 117 -13.44 -17.45 -16.31
N TYR A 118 -12.40 -17.87 -17.04
CA TYR A 118 -12.47 -17.95 -18.51
C TYR A 118 -13.45 -19.01 -19.03
N GLN A 119 -13.87 -19.96 -18.18
CA GLN A 119 -14.95 -20.90 -18.47
C GLN A 119 -16.35 -20.38 -18.06
N GLY A 120 -16.45 -19.15 -17.52
CA GLY A 120 -17.70 -18.58 -17.01
C GLY A 120 -18.18 -19.15 -15.67
N LYS A 121 -17.27 -19.76 -14.88
CA LYS A 121 -17.56 -20.50 -13.64
C LYS A 121 -17.00 -19.86 -12.35
N SER A 122 -16.51 -18.62 -12.43
CA SER A 122 -16.06 -17.83 -11.28
C SER A 122 -16.36 -16.36 -11.54
N GLU A 123 -16.47 -15.57 -10.47
CA GLU A 123 -16.74 -14.14 -10.56
C GLU A 123 -15.46 -13.34 -10.87
N ALA A 124 -15.63 -12.22 -11.56
CA ALA A 124 -14.53 -11.34 -11.93
C ALA A 124 -13.82 -10.76 -10.69
N GLU A 125 -14.58 -10.33 -9.68
CA GLU A 125 -14.04 -9.73 -8.46
C GLU A 125 -13.19 -10.74 -7.66
N GLU A 126 -13.69 -11.97 -7.50
CA GLU A 126 -12.97 -13.06 -6.83
C GLU A 126 -11.65 -13.40 -7.55
N THR A 127 -11.70 -13.52 -8.87
CA THR A 127 -10.53 -13.84 -9.70
C THR A 127 -9.49 -12.73 -9.66
N ILE A 128 -9.91 -11.48 -9.81
CA ILE A 128 -9.03 -10.30 -9.74
C ILE A 128 -8.37 -10.21 -8.35
N GLY A 129 -9.13 -10.45 -7.28
CA GLY A 129 -8.60 -10.47 -5.92
C GLY A 129 -7.50 -11.51 -5.73
N SER A 130 -7.73 -12.74 -6.20
CA SER A 130 -6.76 -13.83 -6.10
C SER A 130 -5.49 -13.58 -6.93
N LEU A 131 -5.64 -13.07 -8.15
CA LEU A 131 -4.49 -12.66 -8.98
C LEU A 131 -3.69 -11.52 -8.34
N THR A 132 -4.38 -10.54 -7.77
CA THR A 132 -3.73 -9.41 -7.07
C THR A 132 -2.93 -9.88 -5.85
N LYS A 133 -3.45 -10.87 -5.13
CA LYS A 133 -2.76 -11.51 -4.01
C LYS A 133 -1.45 -12.17 -4.48
N ILE A 134 -1.50 -13.05 -5.49
CA ILE A 134 -0.28 -13.68 -6.03
C ILE A 134 0.73 -12.65 -6.52
N MET A 135 0.29 -11.64 -7.28
CA MET A 135 1.21 -10.61 -7.77
C MET A 135 1.94 -9.95 -6.60
N SER A 136 1.24 -9.75 -5.48
CA SER A 136 1.82 -9.21 -4.25
C SER A 136 2.82 -10.16 -3.60
N ASP A 137 2.46 -11.45 -3.48
CA ASP A 137 3.32 -12.47 -2.88
C ASP A 137 4.59 -12.69 -3.73
N ILE A 138 4.48 -12.71 -5.06
CA ILE A 138 5.64 -12.80 -5.97
C ILE A 138 6.54 -11.56 -5.81
N ALA A 139 5.97 -10.37 -5.74
CA ALA A 139 6.75 -9.15 -5.54
C ALA A 139 7.53 -9.17 -4.21
N TRP A 140 6.94 -9.73 -3.15
CA TRP A 140 7.63 -9.97 -1.88
C TRP A 140 8.86 -10.85 -2.04
N HIS A 141 8.69 -12.02 -2.66
CA HIS A 141 9.80 -12.96 -2.88
C HIS A 141 10.88 -12.37 -3.78
N ARG A 142 10.50 -11.62 -4.83
CA ARG A 142 11.44 -10.88 -5.67
C ARG A 142 12.30 -9.91 -4.86
N GLU A 143 11.70 -9.16 -3.94
CA GLU A 143 12.46 -8.23 -3.09
C GLU A 143 13.37 -8.96 -2.11
N ASN A 144 12.89 -10.05 -1.49
CA ASN A 144 13.73 -10.88 -0.62
C ASN A 144 14.97 -11.40 -1.36
N VAL A 145 14.81 -11.85 -2.60
CA VAL A 145 15.93 -12.24 -3.45
C VAL A 145 16.82 -11.04 -3.78
N SER A 146 16.26 -9.85 -4.03
CA SER A 146 17.05 -8.63 -4.25
C SER A 146 17.89 -8.25 -3.03
N LYS A 147 17.36 -8.44 -1.82
CA LYS A 147 18.05 -8.12 -0.56
C LYS A 147 19.20 -9.07 -0.23
N THR A 148 19.22 -10.31 -0.75
CA THR A 148 20.42 -11.16 -0.62
C THR A 148 21.62 -10.61 -1.39
N LEU A 149 21.39 -9.78 -2.41
CA LEU A 149 22.43 -9.10 -3.18
C LEU A 149 22.98 -7.85 -2.45
N THR A 150 22.22 -7.28 -1.52
CA THR A 150 22.61 -6.11 -0.72
C THR A 150 22.21 -6.34 0.74
N PRO A 151 22.93 -7.21 1.48
CA PRO A 151 22.59 -7.51 2.86
C PRO A 151 22.60 -6.20 3.65
N GLU A 152 21.46 -5.84 4.24
CA GLU A 152 21.40 -4.77 5.23
C GLU A 152 22.43 -5.12 6.32
N LEU A 153 23.33 -4.18 6.63
CA LEU A 153 24.33 -4.33 7.68
C LEU A 153 23.62 -4.90 8.92
N ALA A 154 24.00 -6.11 9.33
CA ALA A 154 23.62 -6.69 10.61
C ALA A 154 24.24 -5.82 11.70
N LEU A 155 23.60 -4.68 12.00
CA LEU A 155 24.19 -3.66 12.85
C LEU A 155 24.24 -4.10 14.31
N PHE A 156 23.49 -5.13 14.71
CA PHE A 156 23.57 -5.75 16.04
C PHE A 156 23.01 -7.19 15.94
N ASP A 157 23.86 -8.16 15.63
CA ASP A 157 23.57 -9.57 15.89
C ASP A 157 24.60 -10.05 16.93
N ASP A 158 24.17 -9.97 18.19
CA ASP A 158 24.63 -10.56 19.45
C ASP A 158 26.14 -10.68 19.78
N SER A 159 26.52 -9.93 20.83
CA SER A 159 27.48 -10.39 21.87
C SER A 159 26.70 -11.01 23.01
#